data_AF-A0AAV7ZFI1-F1
#
_entry.id   AF-A0AAV7ZFI1-F1
#
_cell.length_a   1.000
_cell.length_b   1.000
_cell.length_c   1.000
_cell.angle_alpha   90.00
_cell.angle_beta   90.00
_cell.angle_gamma   90.00
#
_symmetry.space_group_name_H-M   'P 1'
#
loop_
_entity.id
_entity.type
_entity.pdbx_description
1 polymer ?
#
loop_
_entity_poly.entity_id
_entity_poly.type
_entity_poly.pdbx_seq_one_letter_code
_entity_poly.pdbx_strand_id
1 'polypeptide(L)'
;MIIYILSTVISYIVFVCFIFIALAAGMYYFSEISEENPSKVSRVIRWLIYLIIFLHVGLFIFEGFPFFHTLISILAHVGYLTLLHEFPTIKIKSKRFVFSICGAIISNILWFKYFLDTYVSILELISFFSLCAWIVPFIFFSSLITDEELIPTTLKKALPKWKK
;
A
#
# COMPACT_ATOMS: atom_id res chain seq x y z
N MET A 1 -20.84 -13.84 -35.31
CA MET A 1 -20.09 -14.55 -34.26
C MET A 1 -18.68 -14.01 -34.06
N ILE A 2 -17.82 -13.96 -35.10
CA ILE A 2 -16.43 -13.44 -34.98
C ILE A 2 -16.38 -11.98 -34.53
N ILE A 3 -17.20 -11.09 -35.11
CA ILE A 3 -17.24 -9.65 -34.73
C ILE A 3 -17.63 -9.47 -33.25
N TYR A 4 -18.59 -10.28 -32.76
CA TYR A 4 -19.00 -10.25 -31.35
C TYR A 4 -17.86 -10.64 -30.41
N ILE A 5 -17.18 -11.76 -30.69
CA ILE A 5 -16.04 -12.21 -29.89
C ILE A 5 -14.92 -11.16 -29.90
N LEU A 6 -14.62 -10.59 -31.07
CA LEU A 6 -13.60 -9.55 -31.19
C LEU A 6 -13.96 -8.29 -30.38
N SER A 7 -15.21 -7.83 -30.48
CA SER A 7 -15.68 -6.68 -29.71
C SER A 7 -15.62 -6.92 -28.19
N THR A 8 -15.99 -8.11 -27.72
CA THR A 8 -15.94 -8.47 -26.29
C THR A 8 -14.51 -8.49 -25.77
N VAL A 9 -13.57 -9.08 -26.52
CA VAL A 9 -12.15 -9.13 -26.12
C VAL A 9 -11.56 -7.73 -26.07
N ILE A 10 -11.82 -6.89 -27.08
CA ILE A 10 -11.35 -5.50 -27.11
C ILE A 10 -11.92 -4.71 -25.91
N SER A 11 -13.21 -4.84 -25.62
CA SER A 11 -13.83 -4.18 -24.46
C SER A 11 -13.18 -4.60 -23.14
N TYR A 12 -12.87 -5.89 -22.95
CA TYR A 12 -12.20 -6.37 -21.74
C TYR A 12 -10.78 -5.79 -21.62
N ILE A 13 -10.01 -5.77 -22.71
CA ILE A 13 -8.66 -5.17 -22.73
C ILE A 13 -8.72 -3.68 -22.38
N VAL A 14 -9.62 -2.93 -23.02
CA VAL A 14 -9.79 -1.49 -22.76
C VAL A 14 -10.17 -1.24 -21.30
N PHE A 15 -11.07 -2.05 -20.74
CA PHE A 15 -11.50 -1.94 -19.34
C PHE A 15 -10.33 -2.19 -18.38
N VAL A 16 -9.55 -3.25 -18.62
CA VAL A 16 -8.36 -3.57 -17.81
C VAL A 16 -7.33 -2.44 -17.90
N CYS A 17 -7.02 -1.96 -19.12
CA CYS A 17 -6.11 -0.84 -19.32
C CYS A 17 -6.59 0.42 -18.59
N PHE A 18 -7.88 0.72 -18.64
CA PHE A 18 -8.45 1.87 -17.93
C PHE A 18 -8.25 1.79 -16.42
N ILE A 19 -8.49 0.61 -15.81
CA ILE A 19 -8.24 0.39 -14.38
C ILE A 19 -6.76 0.59 -14.03
N PHE A 20 -5.85 0.05 -14.84
CA PHE A 20 -4.41 0.21 -14.61
C PHE A 20 -3.96 1.67 -14.70
N ILE A 21 -4.44 2.41 -15.69
CA ILE A 21 -4.13 3.84 -15.84
C ILE A 21 -4.71 4.64 -14.67
N ALA A 22 -5.94 4.35 -14.23
CA ALA A 22 -6.56 5.02 -13.09
C ALA A 22 -5.79 4.77 -11.79
N LEU A 23 -5.35 3.53 -11.55
CA LEU A 23 -4.51 3.18 -10.40
C LEU A 23 -3.15 3.89 -10.46
N ALA A 24 -2.48 3.89 -11.62
CA ALA A 24 -1.20 4.57 -11.81
C ALA A 24 -1.32 6.10 -11.58
N ALA A 25 -2.37 6.72 -12.12
CA ALA A 25 -2.64 8.15 -11.90
C ALA A 25 -2.93 8.45 -10.42
N GLY A 26 -3.70 7.60 -9.74
CA GLY A 26 -3.97 7.74 -8.31
C GLY A 26 -2.69 7.65 -7.47
N MET A 27 -1.83 6.66 -7.74
CA MET A 27 -0.55 6.50 -7.04
C MET A 27 0.40 7.67 -7.31
N TYR A 28 0.46 8.16 -8.55
CA TYR A 28 1.26 9.35 -8.90
C TYR A 28 0.79 10.58 -8.12
N TYR A 29 -0.51 10.81 -8.04
CA TYR A 29 -1.08 11.91 -7.26
C TYR A 29 -0.75 11.81 -5.77
N PHE A 30 -0.78 10.60 -5.19
CA PHE A 30 -0.35 10.39 -3.80
C PHE A 30 1.15 10.66 -3.59
N SER A 31 1.99 10.37 -4.58
CA SER A 31 3.42 10.71 -4.55
C SER A 31 3.61 12.23 -4.52
N GLU A 32 2.93 12.96 -5.40
CA GLU A 32 3.02 14.43 -5.47
C GLU A 32 2.56 15.11 -4.16
N ILE A 33 1.42 14.69 -3.60
CA ILE A 33 0.96 15.23 -2.30
C ILE A 33 1.93 14.88 -1.17
N SER A 34 2.63 13.75 -1.25
CA SER A 34 3.60 13.36 -0.23
C SER A 34 4.83 14.26 -0.22
N GLU A 35 5.23 14.77 -1.38
CA GLU A 35 6.31 15.75 -1.52
C GLU A 35 5.87 17.13 -1.02
N GLU A 36 4.67 17.58 -1.40
CA GLU A 36 4.18 18.91 -1.00
C GLU A 36 3.77 18.99 0.48
N ASN A 37 3.10 17.94 0.98
CA ASN A 37 2.42 17.94 2.27
C ASN A 37 2.60 16.60 3.02
N PRO A 38 3.83 16.22 3.41
CA PRO A 38 4.09 14.92 4.03
C PRO A 38 3.36 14.70 5.37
N SER A 39 3.09 15.79 6.10
CA SER A 39 2.35 15.74 7.37
C SER A 39 0.86 15.37 7.18
N LYS A 40 0.25 15.76 6.05
CA LYS A 40 -1.14 15.39 5.73
C LYS A 40 -1.20 13.93 5.29
N VAL A 41 -0.29 13.51 4.40
CA VAL A 41 -0.24 12.12 3.90
C VAL A 41 0.01 11.14 5.03
N SER A 42 0.99 11.40 5.89
CA SER A 42 1.25 10.54 7.06
C SER A 42 0.03 10.44 7.98
N ARG A 43 -0.73 11.52 8.19
CA ARG A 43 -1.98 11.48 8.97
C ARG A 43 -3.04 10.62 8.29
N VAL A 44 -3.24 10.76 6.98
CA VAL A 44 -4.20 9.94 6.22
C VAL A 44 -3.85 8.46 6.29
N ILE A 45 -2.58 8.11 6.06
CA ILE A 45 -2.10 6.73 6.16
C ILE A 45 -2.30 6.18 7.58
N ARG A 46 -2.03 6.99 8.62
CA ARG A 46 -2.28 6.58 10.01
C ARG A 46 -3.74 6.23 10.26
N TRP A 47 -4.67 7.08 9.83
CA TRP A 47 -6.11 6.82 9.95
C TRP A 47 -6.52 5.57 9.16
N LEU A 48 -5.98 5.39 7.96
CA LEU A 48 -6.24 4.20 7.14
C LEU A 48 -5.75 2.92 7.84
N ILE A 49 -4.57 2.95 8.46
CA ILE A 49 -4.06 1.82 9.25
C ILE A 49 -5.00 1.51 10.42
N TYR A 50 -5.43 2.51 11.18
CA TYR A 50 -6.38 2.30 12.28
C TYR A 50 -7.73 1.74 11.81
N LEU A 51 -8.23 2.23 10.67
CA LEU A 51 -9.44 1.69 10.05
C LEU A 51 -9.27 0.21 9.70
N ILE A 52 -8.14 -0.19 9.11
CA ILE A 52 -7.92 -1.59 8.74
C ILE A 52 -7.71 -2.48 9.96
N ILE A 53 -7.03 -2.01 11.00
CA ILE A 53 -6.93 -2.74 12.27
C ILE A 53 -8.33 -2.95 12.86
N PHE A 54 -9.16 -1.90 12.86
CA PHE A 54 -10.55 -2.02 13.29
C PHE A 54 -11.35 -3.02 12.44
N LEU A 55 -11.19 -3.01 11.12
CA LEU A 55 -11.82 -3.98 10.22
C LEU A 55 -11.35 -5.41 10.51
N HIS A 56 -10.06 -5.66 10.75
CA HIS A 56 -9.55 -6.98 11.11
C HIS A 56 -10.15 -7.49 12.43
N VAL A 57 -10.28 -6.62 13.42
CA VAL A 57 -10.92 -6.95 14.71
C VAL A 57 -12.42 -7.22 14.49
N GLY A 58 -13.10 -6.43 13.66
CA GLY A 58 -14.50 -6.66 13.29
C GLY A 58 -14.69 -8.01 12.61
N LEU A 59 -13.90 -8.30 11.57
CA LEU A 59 -13.93 -9.58 10.86
C LEU A 59 -13.63 -10.76 11.79
N PHE A 60 -12.72 -10.60 12.76
CA PHE A 60 -12.48 -11.61 13.78
C PHE A 60 -13.72 -11.88 14.66
N ILE A 61 -14.41 -10.83 15.10
CA ILE A 61 -15.57 -10.96 16.01
C ILE A 61 -16.80 -11.49 15.28
N PHE A 62 -17.09 -11.00 14.08
CA PHE A 62 -18.33 -11.31 13.35
C PHE A 62 -18.20 -12.55 12.45
N GLU A 63 -17.08 -12.71 11.75
CA GLU A 63 -16.88 -13.79 10.76
C GLU A 63 -16.06 -14.96 11.33
N GLY A 64 -15.57 -14.86 12.57
CA GLY A 64 -14.84 -15.94 13.25
C GLY A 64 -13.47 -16.25 12.63
N PHE A 65 -12.82 -15.26 12.03
CA PHE A 65 -11.51 -15.44 11.36
C PHE A 65 -10.44 -16.02 12.31
N PRO A 66 -9.44 -16.77 11.78
CA PRO A 66 -8.45 -17.43 12.63
C PRO A 66 -7.56 -16.44 13.36
N PHE A 67 -7.53 -16.53 14.69
CA PHE A 67 -6.84 -15.59 15.58
C PHE A 67 -5.38 -15.30 15.17
N PHE A 68 -4.59 -16.33 14.85
CA PHE A 68 -3.18 -16.16 14.50
C PHE A 68 -2.97 -15.37 13.19
N HIS A 69 -3.85 -15.54 12.20
CA HIS A 69 -3.74 -14.84 10.91
C HIS A 69 -4.09 -13.37 11.09
N THR A 70 -5.19 -13.09 11.82
CA THR A 70 -5.59 -11.73 12.20
C THR A 70 -4.51 -11.04 13.03
N LEU A 71 -3.92 -11.73 14.01
CA LEU A 71 -2.87 -11.17 14.85
C LEU A 71 -1.63 -10.79 14.02
N ILE A 72 -1.16 -11.68 13.14
CA ILE A 72 0.00 -11.39 12.27
C ILE A 72 -0.30 -10.23 11.33
N SER A 73 -1.52 -10.13 10.82
CA SER A 73 -1.93 -9.02 9.97
C SER A 73 -1.99 -7.68 10.72
N ILE A 74 -2.51 -7.67 11.96
CA ILE A 74 -2.47 -6.49 12.83
C ILE A 74 -1.03 -6.10 13.13
N LEU A 75 -0.14 -7.06 13.43
CA LEU A 75 1.28 -6.79 13.67
C LEU A 75 1.98 -6.21 12.43
N ALA A 76 1.63 -6.66 11.22
CA ALA A 76 2.13 -6.06 9.99
C ALA A 76 1.68 -4.59 9.85
N HIS A 77 0.43 -4.30 10.19
CA HIS A 77 -0.11 -2.94 10.19
C HIS A 77 0.51 -2.04 11.25
N VAL A 78 0.78 -2.57 12.45
CA VAL A 78 1.56 -1.88 13.48
C VAL A 78 3.00 -1.64 12.99
N GLY A 79 3.57 -2.57 12.23
CA GLY A 79 4.83 -2.38 11.51
C GLY A 79 4.82 -1.11 10.67
N TYR A 80 3.80 -0.91 9.83
CA TYR A 80 3.66 0.32 9.03
C TYR A 80 3.57 1.59 9.89
N LEU A 81 2.91 1.56 11.05
CA LEU A 81 2.90 2.70 11.98
C LEU A 81 4.32 3.05 12.47
N THR A 82 5.19 2.06 12.67
CA THR A 82 6.58 2.33 13.06
C THR A 82 7.39 2.96 11.93
N LEU A 83 7.11 2.60 10.67
CA LEU A 83 7.75 3.21 9.51
C LEU A 83 7.26 4.65 9.29
N LEU A 84 6.01 4.94 9.66
CA LEU A 84 5.41 6.26 9.53
C LEU A 84 6.13 7.35 10.35
N HIS A 85 6.93 6.97 11.36
CA HIS A 85 7.74 7.92 12.13
C HIS A 85 8.89 8.54 11.31
N GLU A 86 9.41 7.83 10.31
CA GLU A 86 10.51 8.30 9.45
C GLU A 86 9.98 8.96 8.16
N PHE A 87 8.66 8.94 7.94
CA PHE A 87 8.01 9.45 6.75
C PHE A 87 8.33 10.94 6.48
N PRO A 88 8.56 11.36 5.21
CA PRO A 88 8.47 10.57 3.97
C PRO A 88 9.76 9.79 3.61
N THR A 89 10.86 10.06 4.30
CA THR A 89 12.19 9.52 4.00
C THR A 89 12.44 8.18 4.65
N ILE A 90 12.64 7.12 3.85
CA ILE A 90 12.95 5.81 4.41
C ILE A 90 14.35 5.33 4.05
N LYS A 91 15.00 4.72 5.05
CA LYS A 91 16.21 3.92 4.84
C LYS A 91 15.78 2.50 4.52
N ILE A 92 15.91 2.11 3.26
CA ILE A 92 15.57 0.75 2.76
C ILE A 92 16.34 -0.35 3.54
N LYS A 93 17.54 -0.03 4.03
CA LYS A 93 18.36 -0.96 4.84
C LYS A 93 18.03 -0.96 6.35
N SER A 94 17.05 -0.17 6.79
CA SER A 94 16.69 -0.12 8.21
C SER A 94 16.03 -1.41 8.66
N LYS A 95 16.31 -1.84 9.90
CA LYS A 95 15.71 -3.05 10.49
C LYS A 95 14.18 -2.97 10.54
N ARG A 96 13.63 -1.76 10.73
CA ARG A 96 12.19 -1.49 10.78
C ARG A 96 11.53 -1.76 9.43
N PHE A 97 12.12 -1.22 8.35
CA PHE A 97 11.62 -1.41 7.00
C PHE A 97 11.58 -2.89 6.59
N VAL A 98 12.68 -3.61 6.82
CA VAL A 98 12.76 -5.04 6.52
C VAL A 98 11.74 -5.83 7.32
N PHE A 99 11.60 -5.55 8.63
CA PHE A 99 10.61 -6.21 9.48
C PHE A 99 9.17 -6.00 8.95
N SER A 100 8.84 -4.79 8.52
CA SER A 100 7.51 -4.47 7.99
C SER A 100 7.23 -5.17 6.67
N ILE A 101 8.22 -5.27 5.77
CA ILE A 101 8.07 -6.03 4.52
C ILE A 101 7.90 -7.52 4.80
N CYS A 102 8.74 -8.09 5.67
CA CYS A 102 8.61 -9.50 6.07
C CYS A 102 7.24 -9.78 6.68
N GLY A 103 6.77 -8.93 7.59
CA GLY A 103 5.43 -9.05 8.18
C GLY A 103 4.31 -8.99 7.14
N ALA A 104 4.41 -8.07 6.17
CA ALA A 104 3.46 -7.95 5.08
C ALA A 104 3.39 -9.20 4.20
N ILE A 105 4.55 -9.75 3.83
CA ILE A 105 4.65 -10.98 3.02
C ILE A 105 4.09 -12.17 3.79
N ILE A 106 4.49 -12.34 5.06
CA ILE A 106 3.99 -13.44 5.90
C ILE A 106 2.46 -13.33 6.04
N SER A 107 1.94 -12.14 6.35
CA SER A 107 0.49 -11.92 6.45
C SER A 107 -0.22 -12.26 5.14
N ASN A 108 0.32 -11.88 3.98
CA ASN A 108 -0.30 -12.18 2.68
C ASN A 108 -0.32 -13.68 2.41
N ILE A 109 0.80 -14.38 2.64
CA ILE A 109 0.89 -15.83 2.41
C ILE A 109 -0.10 -16.58 3.31
N LEU A 110 -0.21 -16.18 4.58
CA LEU A 110 -1.13 -16.79 5.53
C LEU A 110 -2.58 -16.61 5.10
N TRP A 111 -3.00 -15.38 4.75
CA TRP A 111 -4.35 -15.14 4.26
C TRP A 111 -4.64 -15.89 2.96
N PHE A 112 -3.67 -15.93 2.04
CA PHE A 112 -3.85 -16.62 0.77
C PHE A 112 -4.09 -18.12 0.99
N LYS A 113 -3.30 -18.76 1.88
CA LYS A 113 -3.52 -20.15 2.29
C LYS A 113 -4.89 -20.37 2.92
N TYR A 114 -5.28 -19.51 3.87
CA TYR A 114 -6.58 -19.60 4.53
C TYR A 114 -7.75 -19.55 3.55
N PHE A 115 -7.73 -18.59 2.61
CA PHE A 115 -8.80 -18.46 1.62
C PHE A 115 -8.81 -19.57 0.57
N LEU A 116 -7.65 -20.14 0.23
CA LEU A 116 -7.56 -21.32 -0.62
C LEU A 116 -8.18 -22.55 0.04
N ASP A 117 -7.93 -22.75 1.34
CA ASP A 117 -8.44 -23.91 2.08
C ASP A 117 -9.95 -23.80 2.37
N THR A 118 -10.47 -22.57 2.49
CA THR A 118 -11.88 -22.30 2.85
C THR A 118 -12.81 -22.19 1.63
N TYR A 119 -12.29 -22.31 0.40
CA TYR A 119 -13.06 -22.22 -0.86
C TYR A 119 -13.95 -20.97 -0.97
N VAL A 120 -13.34 -19.81 -0.77
CA VAL A 120 -14.02 -18.51 -0.81
C VAL A 120 -14.20 -18.00 -2.25
N SER A 121 -15.27 -17.22 -2.49
CA SER A 121 -15.52 -16.60 -3.80
C SER A 121 -14.39 -15.66 -4.22
N ILE A 122 -14.08 -15.61 -5.53
CA ILE A 122 -13.05 -14.72 -6.09
C ILE A 122 -13.30 -13.26 -5.70
N LEU A 123 -14.57 -12.84 -5.64
CA LEU A 123 -14.92 -11.47 -5.27
C LEU A 123 -14.60 -11.17 -3.80
N GLU A 124 -14.87 -12.11 -2.90
CA GLU A 124 -14.56 -11.98 -1.47
C GLU A 124 -13.04 -11.96 -1.25
N LEU A 125 -12.31 -12.83 -1.94
CA LEU A 125 -10.84 -12.84 -1.95
C LEU A 125 -10.28 -11.48 -2.38
N ILE A 126 -10.69 -10.98 -3.56
CA ILE A 126 -10.21 -9.71 -4.09
C ILE A 126 -10.61 -8.55 -3.16
N SER A 127 -11.82 -8.57 -2.62
CA SER A 127 -12.30 -7.52 -1.72
C SER A 127 -11.51 -7.48 -0.42
N PHE A 128 -11.24 -8.64 0.19
CA PHE A 128 -10.42 -8.74 1.38
C PHE A 128 -8.99 -8.24 1.11
N PHE A 129 -8.33 -8.76 0.08
CA PHE A 129 -6.94 -8.37 -0.22
C PHE A 129 -6.83 -6.89 -0.61
N SER A 130 -7.74 -6.39 -1.45
CA SER A 130 -7.71 -4.99 -1.89
C SER A 130 -7.92 -4.02 -0.72
N LEU A 131 -8.91 -4.27 0.15
CA LEU A 131 -9.25 -3.36 1.25
C LEU A 131 -8.39 -3.55 2.49
N CYS A 132 -8.15 -4.80 2.90
CA CYS A 132 -7.51 -5.10 4.19
C CYS A 132 -6.01 -5.35 4.07
N ALA A 133 -5.51 -5.85 2.94
CA ALA A 133 -4.10 -6.20 2.81
C ALA A 133 -3.30 -5.17 1.98
N TRP A 134 -3.89 -4.55 0.96
CA TRP A 134 -3.13 -3.86 -0.08
C TRP A 134 -3.25 -2.34 -0.07
N ILE A 135 -4.38 -1.77 0.33
CA ILE A 135 -4.58 -0.31 0.25
C ILE A 135 -3.54 0.49 1.05
N VAL A 136 -3.17 0.04 2.26
CA VAL A 136 -2.13 0.70 3.08
C VAL A 136 -0.74 0.58 2.44
N PRO A 137 -0.20 -0.61 2.15
CA PRO A 137 1.13 -0.70 1.57
C PRO A 137 1.23 0.01 0.23
N PHE A 138 0.21 -0.04 -0.62
CA PHE A 138 0.26 0.68 -1.90
C PHE A 138 0.38 2.18 -1.72
N ILE A 139 -0.47 2.80 -0.90
CA ILE A 139 -0.41 4.24 -0.64
C ILE A 139 0.89 4.59 0.11
N PHE A 140 1.28 3.78 1.09
CA PHE A 140 2.48 4.02 1.87
C PHE A 140 3.73 4.00 0.99
N PHE A 141 3.96 2.92 0.23
CA PHE A 141 5.16 2.77 -0.60
C PHE A 141 5.18 3.75 -1.78
N SER A 142 4.03 4.13 -2.36
CA SER A 142 3.99 5.16 -3.41
C SER A 142 4.36 6.56 -2.91
N SER A 143 4.26 6.79 -1.60
CA SER A 143 4.53 8.09 -0.98
C SER A 143 5.88 8.16 -0.26
N LEU A 144 6.75 7.16 -0.46
CA LEU A 144 8.10 7.16 0.12
C LEU A 144 9.09 7.85 -0.80
N ILE A 145 10.00 8.59 -0.20
CA ILE A 145 11.14 9.20 -0.87
C ILE A 145 12.40 8.56 -0.30
N THR A 146 13.38 8.27 -1.15
CA THR A 146 14.67 7.73 -0.68
C THR A 146 15.60 8.85 -0.23
N ASP A 147 16.48 8.57 0.74
CA ASP A 147 17.47 9.56 1.22
C ASP A 147 18.37 10.12 0.09
N GLU A 148 18.58 9.34 -0.98
CA GLU A 148 19.40 9.72 -2.14
C GLU A 148 18.68 10.67 -3.10
N GLU A 149 17.34 10.67 -3.07
CA GLU A 149 16.46 11.46 -3.94
C GLU A 149 16.22 12.87 -3.39
N LEU A 150 16.53 13.10 -2.11
CA LEU A 150 16.69 14.47 -1.62
C LEU A 150 17.89 15.13 -2.30
N ILE A 151 17.59 16.03 -3.24
CA ILE A 151 18.54 16.95 -3.85
C ILE A 151 19.55 17.39 -2.78
N PRO A 152 20.87 17.17 -2.98
CA PRO A 152 21.87 17.52 -1.98
C PRO A 152 21.72 18.99 -1.63
N THR A 153 21.20 19.28 -0.43
CA THR A 153 21.15 20.65 0.12
C THR A 153 22.55 21.25 0.22
N THR A 154 23.59 20.40 0.20
CA THR A 154 24.99 20.76 0.00
C THR A 154 25.25 21.47 -1.32
N LEU A 155 24.56 21.16 -2.41
CA LEU A 155 24.68 21.86 -3.69
C LEU A 155 24.06 23.26 -3.63
N LYS A 156 22.97 23.43 -2.88
CA LYS A 156 22.34 24.74 -2.61
C LYS A 156 23.24 25.63 -1.73
N LYS A 157 24.07 25.03 -0.89
CA LYS A 157 25.06 25.71 -0.03
C LYS A 157 26.40 25.97 -0.74
N ALA A 158 26.71 25.18 -1.77
CA ALA A 158 27.90 25.33 -2.62
C ALA A 158 27.71 26.34 -3.77
N LEU A 159 26.47 26.76 -4.06
CA LEU A 159 26.22 27.82 -5.04
C LEU A 159 26.60 29.20 -4.44
N PRO A 160 27.55 29.91 -5.05
CA PRO A 160 27.97 31.22 -4.55
C PRO A 160 26.85 32.26 -4.71
N LYS A 161 26.77 33.18 -3.74
CA LYS A 161 25.67 34.16 -3.56
C LYS A 161 25.38 35.09 -4.76
N TRP A 162 26.25 35.15 -5.77
CA TRP A 162 26.15 36.08 -6.91
C TRP A 162 25.32 35.55 -8.09
N LYS A 163 24.77 34.34 -8.00
CA LYS A 163 23.81 33.78 -8.97
C LYS A 163 22.33 33.94 -8.54
N LYS A 164 22.05 34.81 -7.58
CA LYS A 164 20.69 35.24 -7.22
C LYS A 164 20.38 36.60 -7.81
#